data_AF-A0AAW9TJQ4-F1
#
_entry.id   AF-A0AAW9TJQ4-F1
#
_cell.length_a   1.000
_cell.length_b   1.000
_cell.length_c   1.000
_cell.angle_alpha   90.00
_cell.angle_beta   90.00
_cell.angle_gamma   90.00
#
_symmetry.space_group_name_H-M   'P 1'
#
loop_
_entity.id
_entity.type
_entity.pdbx_description
1 polymer ?
#
loop_
_entity_poly.entity_id
_entity_poly.type
_entity_poly.pdbx_seq_one_letter_code
_entity_poly.pdbx_strand_id
1 'polypeptide(L)'
;MKSNGFGSFIQTIVVLVPNENVEQVASILGIEPYEIIDNQARFEWTRQTTRKGDDEDVVFDLSRELGFELKWRIDWDKSDY
;
A
#
# COMPACT_ATOMS: atom_id res chain seq x y z
N MET A 1 -2.75 -11.40 16.69
CA MET A 1 -3.31 -10.18 17.32
C MET A 1 -2.55 -9.86 18.60
N LYS A 2 -1.67 -8.84 18.61
CA LYS A 2 -1.01 -8.34 19.82
C LYS A 2 -1.31 -6.85 19.92
N SER A 3 -2.20 -6.48 20.86
CA SER A 3 -2.58 -5.10 21.15
C SER A 3 -1.69 -4.57 22.29
N ASN A 4 -0.89 -3.54 22.02
CA ASN A 4 -0.07 -2.86 23.03
C ASN A 4 -0.79 -1.60 23.52
N GLY A 5 -1.88 -1.77 24.28
CA GLY A 5 -2.39 -0.77 25.25
C GLY A 5 -2.92 0.58 24.75
N PHE A 6 -2.68 0.98 23.50
CA PHE A 6 -3.11 2.25 22.89
C PHE A 6 -3.69 2.04 21.49
N GLY A 7 -4.47 0.97 21.30
CA GLY A 7 -5.31 0.76 20.10
C GLY A 7 -4.62 1.03 18.75
N SER A 8 -3.32 0.76 18.61
CA SER A 8 -2.62 0.90 17.34
C SER A 8 -2.75 -0.38 16.54
N PHE A 9 -3.15 -0.23 15.28
CA PHE A 9 -3.28 -1.27 14.29
C PHE A 9 -2.20 -1.06 13.23
N ILE A 10 -1.56 -2.15 12.84
CA ILE A 10 -0.66 -2.19 11.69
C ILE A 10 -1.47 -2.78 10.56
N GLN A 11 -1.53 -2.07 9.45
CA GLN A 11 -2.17 -2.55 8.23
C GLN A 11 -1.11 -2.70 7.15
N THR A 12 -1.17 -3.81 6.42
CA THR A 12 -0.30 -4.09 5.29
C THR A 12 -1.16 -4.12 4.03
N ILE A 13 -0.97 -3.15 3.16
CA ILE A 13 -1.75 -2.98 1.93
C ILE A 13 -0.91 -3.41 0.74
N VAL A 14 -1.46 -4.30 -0.07
CA VAL A 14 -0.80 -4.73 -1.30
C VAL A 14 -1.17 -3.78 -2.43
N VAL A 15 -0.17 -3.09 -2.98
CA VAL A 15 -0.34 -2.16 -4.09
C VAL A 15 0.18 -2.81 -5.38
N LEU A 16 -0.67 -2.86 -6.40
CA LEU A 16 -0.36 -3.34 -7.74
C LEU A 16 -0.03 -2.15 -8.64
N VAL A 17 1.14 -2.20 -9.28
CA VAL A 17 1.67 -1.11 -10.10
C VAL A 17 2.08 -1.69 -11.46
N PRO A 18 1.62 -1.15 -12.60
CA PRO A 18 2.11 -1.56 -13.91
C PRO A 18 3.61 -1.33 -14.05
N ASN A 19 4.31 -2.20 -14.80
CA ASN A 19 5.77 -2.15 -14.93
C ASN A 19 6.32 -0.78 -15.37
N GLU A 20 5.54 -0.02 -16.15
CA GLU A 20 5.90 1.34 -16.60
C GLU A 20 6.02 2.38 -15.46
N ASN A 21 5.42 2.13 -14.30
CA ASN A 21 5.44 3.03 -13.14
C ASN A 21 6.23 2.47 -11.95
N VAL A 22 6.80 1.26 -12.05
CA VAL A 22 7.43 0.56 -10.91
C VAL A 22 8.57 1.35 -10.30
N GLU A 23 9.54 1.81 -11.10
CA GLU A 23 10.68 2.58 -10.58
C GLU A 23 10.24 3.88 -9.90
N GLN A 24 9.25 4.56 -10.48
CA GLN A 24 8.73 5.80 -9.92
C GLN A 24 7.98 5.56 -8.61
N VAL A 25 7.13 4.53 -8.53
CA VAL A 25 6.42 4.18 -7.31
C VAL A 25 7.39 3.71 -6.21
N ALA A 26 8.39 2.91 -6.56
CA ALA A 26 9.42 2.48 -5.62
C ALA A 26 10.17 3.68 -5.02
N SER A 27 10.52 4.66 -5.85
CA SER A 27 11.15 5.90 -5.40
C SER A 27 10.25 6.76 -4.51
N ILE A 28 8.94 6.83 -4.78
CA ILE A 28 8.00 7.63 -3.99
C ILE A 28 7.73 6.99 -2.63
N LEU A 29 7.44 5.68 -2.62
CA LEU A 29 7.11 4.96 -1.40
C LEU A 29 8.36 4.59 -0.58
N GLY A 30 9.55 4.66 -1.18
CA GLY A 30 10.81 4.27 -0.55
C GLY A 30 10.89 2.77 -0.25
N ILE A 31 10.18 1.95 -1.02
CA ILE A 31 10.10 0.50 -0.88
C ILE A 31 10.26 -0.17 -2.24
N GLU A 32 10.91 -1.33 -2.26
CA GLU A 32 11.03 -2.16 -3.46
C GLU A 32 9.81 -3.07 -3.61
N PRO A 33 9.43 -3.45 -4.85
CA PRO A 33 8.42 -4.46 -5.04
C PRO A 33 8.89 -5.82 -4.50
N TYR A 34 8.01 -6.54 -3.81
CA TYR A 34 8.33 -7.88 -3.31
C TYR A 34 8.10 -8.98 -4.35
N GLU A 35 7.31 -8.69 -5.40
CA GLU A 35 7.00 -9.61 -6.48
C GLU A 35 6.84 -8.85 -7.80
N ILE A 36 7.52 -9.32 -8.84
CA ILE A 36 7.32 -8.87 -10.23
C ILE A 36 6.53 -9.95 -10.96
N ILE A 37 5.44 -9.55 -11.61
CA ILE A 37 4.55 -10.38 -12.41
C ILE A 37 4.55 -9.80 -13.83
N ASP A 38 4.26 -10.61 -14.86
CA ASP A 38 4.36 -10.25 -16.29
C ASP A 38 4.22 -8.75 -16.62
N ASN A 39 3.10 -8.12 -16.24
CA ASN A 39 2.81 -6.71 -16.57
C ASN A 39 2.72 -5.76 -15.36
N GLN A 40 2.97 -6.24 -14.14
CA GLN A 40 2.79 -5.45 -12.92
C GLN A 40 3.68 -5.97 -11.78
N ALA A 41 4.03 -5.06 -10.87
CA ALA A 41 4.70 -5.40 -9.62
C ALA A 41 3.75 -5.26 -8.43
N ARG A 42 4.03 -5.99 -7.36
CA ARG A 42 3.38 -5.86 -6.05
C ARG A 42 4.31 -5.22 -5.05
N PHE A 43 3.76 -4.27 -4.31
CA PHE A 43 4.40 -3.59 -3.18
C PHE A 43 3.63 -3.91 -1.90
N GLU A 44 4.34 -4.07 -0.79
CA GLU A 44 3.75 -4.10 0.54
C GLU A 44 3.91 -2.72 1.18
N TRP A 45 2.82 -1.96 1.24
CA TRP A 45 2.79 -0.67 1.90
C TRP A 45 2.22 -0.85 3.32
N THR A 46 3.03 -0.56 4.32
CA THR A 46 2.63 -0.70 5.73
C THR A 46 2.31 0.65 6.34
N ARG A 47 1.18 0.74 7.05
CA ARG A 47 0.85 1.92 7.86
C ARG A 47 0.49 1.55 9.28
N GLN A 48 0.78 2.47 10.21
CA GLN A 48 0.32 2.39 11.59
C GLN A 48 -0.81 3.40 11.80
N THR A 49 -1.94 2.93 12.32
CA THR A 49 -3.12 3.75 12.59
C THR A 49 -3.66 3.48 13.99
N THR A 50 -4.34 4.45 14.60
CA THR A 50 -5.06 4.27 15.89
C THR A 50 -6.54 3.92 15.69
N ARG A 51 -6.99 3.84 14.42
CA ARG A 51 -8.34 3.46 14.02
C ARG A 51 -8.29 2.12 13.30
N LYS A 52 -9.25 1.25 13.58
CA LYS A 52 -9.41 0.02 12.79
C LYS A 52 -9.75 0.44 11.36
N GLY A 53 -8.97 -0.07 10.40
CA GLY A 53 -8.87 0.42 9.04
C GLY A 53 -10.19 0.75 8.36
N ASP A 54 -10.30 2.00 7.89
CA ASP A 54 -11.24 2.39 6.85
C ASP A 54 -10.50 2.37 5.51
N ASP A 55 -11.11 1.73 4.51
CA ASP A 55 -10.56 1.65 3.16
C ASP A 55 -10.47 3.05 2.52
N GLU A 56 -11.34 3.98 2.91
CA GLU A 56 -11.29 5.37 2.45
C GLU A 56 -10.00 6.06 2.88
N ASP A 57 -9.55 5.87 4.12
CA ASP A 57 -8.29 6.44 4.62
C ASP A 57 -7.10 5.83 3.86
N VAL A 58 -7.14 4.53 3.56
CA VAL A 58 -6.06 3.85 2.81
C VAL A 58 -5.94 4.43 1.41
N VAL A 59 -7.07 4.57 0.71
CA VAL A 59 -7.11 5.16 -0.63
C VAL A 59 -6.65 6.61 -0.59
N PHE A 60 -7.07 7.39 0.41
CA PHE A 60 -6.66 8.78 0.56
C PHE A 60 -5.15 8.91 0.76
N ASP A 61 -4.56 8.15 1.68
CA ASP A 61 -3.13 8.17 1.96
C ASP A 61 -2.31 7.80 0.72
N LEU A 62 -2.64 6.68 0.07
CA LEU A 62 -1.93 6.25 -1.15
C LEU A 62 -2.11 7.25 -2.30
N SER A 63 -3.29 7.84 -2.47
CA SER A 63 -3.52 8.86 -3.49
C SER A 63 -2.74 10.14 -3.21
N ARG A 64 -2.51 10.50 -1.95
CA ARG A 64 -1.69 11.65 -1.57
C ARG A 64 -0.22 11.43 -1.91
N GLU A 65 0.30 10.22 -1.68
CA GLU A 65 1.70 9.90 -1.96
C GLU A 65 1.95 9.68 -3.46
N LEU A 66 1.14 8.84 -4.12
CA LEU A 66 1.35 8.42 -5.51
C LEU A 66 0.73 9.37 -6.55
N GLY A 67 -0.25 10.17 -6.14
CA GLY A 67 -1.05 10.98 -7.05
C GLY A 67 -1.97 10.15 -7.95
N PHE A 68 -2.71 10.86 -8.82
CA PHE A 68 -3.68 10.29 -9.74
C PHE A 68 -3.13 10.04 -11.16
N GLU A 69 -1.94 10.58 -11.46
CA GLU A 69 -1.28 10.41 -12.77
C GLU A 69 -0.59 9.06 -12.90
N LEU A 70 -0.20 8.45 -11.78
CA LEU A 70 0.38 7.11 -11.74
C LEU A 70 -0.72 6.06 -11.77
N LYS A 71 -0.51 5.01 -12.56
CA LYS A 71 -1.40 3.85 -12.55
C LYS A 71 -1.02 2.97 -11.37
N TRP A 72 -1.96 2.76 -10.47
CA TRP A 72 -1.84 1.81 -9.38
C TRP A 72 -3.24 1.37 -8.95
N ARG A 73 -3.33 0.24 -8.25
CA ARG A 73 -4.55 -0.23 -7.60
C ARG A 73 -4.22 -1.01 -6.35
N ILE A 74 -5.19 -1.16 -5.46
CA ILE A 74 -5.04 -1.97 -4.26
C ILE A 74 -5.55 -3.39 -4.54
N ASP A 75 -4.79 -4.37 -4.08
CA ASP A 75 -5.19 -5.77 -4.01
C ASP A 75 -5.74 -6.04 -2.59
N TRP A 76 -7.02 -5.74 -2.39
CA TRP A 76 -7.67 -5.85 -1.07
C TRP A 76 -7.66 -7.30 -0.55
N ASP A 77 -7.78 -8.28 -1.45
CA ASP A 77 -7.80 -9.71 -1.10
C ASP A 77 -6.46 -10.18 -0.52
N LYS A 78 -5.35 -9.50 -0.87
CA LYS A 78 -4.01 -9.79 -0.34
C LYS A 78 -3.56 -8.86 0.78
N SER A 79 -4.40 -7.91 1.19
CA SER A 79 -4.08 -6.94 2.25
C SER A 79 -4.46 -7.47 3.64
N ASP A 80 -3.73 -7.05 4.68
CA ASP A 80 -3.92 -7.49 6.08
C ASP A 80 -4.21 -6.31 7.02
N TYR A 81 -5.10 -6.51 8.00
CA TYR A 81 -5.73 -5.48 8.83
C TYR A 81 -5.67 -5.78 10.35
#